data_AF-A0A061QRV9-F1
#
_entry.id   AF-A0A061QRV9-F1
#
_cell.length_a   1.000
_cell.length_b   1.000
_cell.length_c   1.000
_cell.angle_alpha   90.00
_cell.angle_beta   90.00
_cell.angle_gamma   90.00
#
_symmetry.space_group_name_H-M   'P 1'
#
loop_
_entity.id
_entity.type
_entity.pdbx_description
1 polymer ?
#
loop_
_entity_poly.entity_id
_entity_poly.type
_entity_poly.pdbx_seq_one_letter_code
_entity_poly.pdbx_strand_id
1 'polypeptide(L)'
;MSDKNFVQNLKNFDKDNINPKVIAAIRDKYLSNESFTPENAKKASSAAEGLCKWVHAMSEYDKVAKVVAPKKAMLAEAEGEYEKVMEGLRGKQAEL
;
A
#
# COMPACT_ATOMS: atom_id res chain seq x y z
N MET A 1 -12.43 -22.13 -13.85
CA MET A 1 -12.18 -20.72 -13.45
C MET A 1 -10.70 -20.41 -13.66
N SER A 2 -10.26 -20.23 -14.91
CA SER A 2 -8.88 -19.84 -15.22
C SER A 2 -8.91 -18.49 -15.89
N ASP A 3 -9.11 -17.45 -15.10
CA ASP A 3 -8.99 -16.08 -15.57
C ASP A 3 -7.51 -15.80 -15.88
N LYS A 4 -7.15 -15.86 -17.17
CA LYS A 4 -5.78 -15.61 -17.65
C LYS A 4 -5.29 -14.20 -17.28
N ASN A 5 -6.21 -13.28 -16.97
CA ASN A 5 -5.92 -11.91 -16.56
C ASN A 5 -5.87 -11.72 -15.04
N PHE A 6 -6.13 -12.74 -14.23
CA PHE A 6 -6.15 -12.63 -12.76
C PHE A 6 -4.82 -12.10 -12.20
N VAL A 7 -3.70 -12.63 -12.69
CA VAL A 7 -2.36 -12.21 -12.25
C VAL A 7 -2.02 -10.80 -12.75
N GLN A 8 -2.48 -10.42 -13.94
CA GLN A 8 -2.31 -9.05 -14.43
C GLN A 8 -3.13 -8.07 -13.58
N ASN A 9 -4.39 -8.39 -13.30
CA ASN A 9 -5.25 -7.56 -12.47
C ASN A 9 -4.68 -7.41 -11.05
N LEU A 10 -4.02 -8.42 -10.50
CA LEU A 10 -3.29 -8.34 -9.23
C LEU A 10 -2.07 -7.40 -9.29
N LYS A 11 -1.34 -7.42 -10.41
CA LYS A 11 -0.18 -6.53 -10.61
C LYS A 11 -0.59 -5.08 -10.83
N ASN A 12 -1.67 -4.87 -11.57
CA ASN A 12 -2.27 -3.57 -11.86
C ASN A 12 -3.23 -3.11 -10.75
N PHE A 13 -3.36 -3.88 -9.67
CA PHE A 13 -4.28 -3.55 -8.59
C PHE A 13 -3.81 -2.29 -7.88
N ASP A 14 -4.71 -1.32 -7.75
CA ASP A 14 -4.47 -0.08 -7.04
C ASP A 14 -4.44 -0.37 -5.52
N LYS A 15 -3.22 -0.64 -5.04
CA LYS A 15 -2.94 -0.92 -3.63
C LYS A 15 -3.06 0.32 -2.73
N ASP A 16 -3.01 1.51 -3.31
CA ASP A 16 -3.08 2.78 -2.60
C ASP A 16 -4.53 3.16 -2.30
N ASN A 17 -5.50 2.69 -3.10
CA ASN A 17 -6.92 3.04 -2.96
C ASN A 17 -7.83 1.86 -2.58
N ILE A 18 -7.38 1.01 -1.65
CA ILE A 18 -8.18 -0.12 -1.19
C ILE A 18 -9.20 0.35 -0.17
N ASN A 19 -10.48 0.02 -0.41
CA ASN A 19 -11.54 0.36 0.54
C ASN A 19 -11.24 -0.29 1.91
N PRO A 20 -11.19 0.48 3.01
CA PRO A 20 -10.85 -0.04 4.33
C PRO A 20 -11.81 -1.13 4.81
N LYS A 21 -13.07 -1.13 4.32
CA LYS A 21 -14.04 -2.21 4.61
C LYS A 21 -13.59 -3.55 4.01
N VAL A 22 -12.97 -3.54 2.83
CA VAL A 22 -12.48 -4.75 2.16
C VAL A 22 -11.28 -5.32 2.93
N ILE A 23 -10.30 -4.48 3.28
CA ILE A 23 -9.14 -4.90 4.10
C ILE A 23 -9.62 -5.41 5.47
N ALA A 24 -10.58 -4.73 6.11
CA ALA A 24 -11.12 -5.15 7.40
C ALA A 24 -11.81 -6.50 7.31
N ALA A 25 -12.66 -6.73 6.31
CA ALA A 25 -13.29 -8.03 6.07
C ALA A 25 -12.25 -9.13 5.78
N ILE A 26 -11.19 -8.80 5.03
CA ILE A 26 -10.09 -9.73 4.74
C ILE A 26 -9.36 -10.10 6.03
N ARG A 27 -9.07 -9.11 6.89
CA ARG A 27 -8.43 -9.35 8.19
C ARG A 27 -9.27 -10.20 9.11
N ASP A 28 -10.53 -9.80 9.28
CA ASP A 28 -11.46 -10.41 10.22
C ASP A 28 -11.83 -11.84 9.81
N LYS A 29 -12.10 -12.08 8.52
CA LYS A 29 -12.51 -13.40 8.04
C LYS A 29 -11.35 -14.34 7.72
N TYR A 30 -10.24 -13.82 7.17
CA TYR A 30 -9.17 -14.66 6.64
C TYR A 30 -7.92 -14.61 7.51
N LEU A 31 -7.39 -13.42 7.84
CA LEU A 31 -6.19 -13.36 8.70
C LEU A 31 -6.46 -13.77 10.15
N SER A 32 -7.69 -13.64 10.65
CA SER A 32 -8.05 -14.11 12.00
C SER A 32 -8.20 -15.63 12.09
N ASN A 33 -8.20 -16.34 10.96
CA ASN A 33 -8.30 -17.78 10.92
C ASN A 33 -6.90 -18.39 10.84
N GLU A 34 -6.49 -19.12 11.86
CA GLU A 34 -5.19 -19.81 11.93
C GLU A 34 -4.98 -20.84 10.80
N SER A 35 -6.05 -21.23 10.11
CA SER A 35 -5.98 -22.08 8.92
C SER A 35 -5.44 -21.33 7.69
N PHE A 36 -5.48 -19.99 7.68
CA PHE A 36 -5.05 -19.14 6.56
C PHE A 36 -3.56 -18.82 6.64
N THR A 37 -2.75 -19.88 6.77
CA THR A 37 -1.29 -19.80 6.79
C THR A 37 -0.71 -20.19 5.44
N PRO A 38 0.44 -19.61 5.04
CA PRO A 38 1.11 -19.98 3.81
C PRO A 38 1.48 -21.47 3.76
N GLU A 39 1.70 -22.13 4.90
CA GLU A 39 1.92 -23.58 4.97
C GLU A 39 0.68 -24.39 4.56
N ASN A 40 -0.50 -24.03 5.06
CA ASN A 40 -1.75 -24.69 4.66
C ASN A 40 -2.12 -24.36 3.22
N ALA A 41 -1.91 -23.12 2.79
CA ALA A 41 -2.11 -22.70 1.41
C ALA A 41 -1.17 -23.46 0.46
N LYS A 42 0.09 -23.71 0.85
CA LYS A 42 1.05 -24.51 0.08
C LYS A 42 0.61 -25.97 -0.05
N LYS A 43 0.01 -26.55 0.98
CA LYS A 43 -0.58 -27.91 0.91
C LYS A 43 -1.74 -27.98 -0.09
N ALA A 44 -2.49 -26.89 -0.26
CA ALA A 44 -3.57 -26.82 -1.25
C ALA A 44 -3.04 -26.53 -2.67
N SER A 45 -2.18 -25.53 -2.86
CA SER A 45 -1.55 -25.18 -4.13
C SER A 45 -0.43 -24.14 -3.98
N SER A 46 0.61 -24.23 -4.81
CA SER A 46 1.66 -23.20 -4.92
C SER A 46 1.11 -21.82 -5.34
N ALA A 47 0.04 -21.79 -6.14
CA ALA A 47 -0.65 -20.55 -6.49
C ALA A 47 -1.42 -19.96 -5.29
N ALA A 48 -1.99 -20.82 -4.45
CA ALA A 48 -2.68 -20.41 -3.23
C ALA A 48 -1.70 -19.85 -2.18
N GLU A 49 -0.48 -20.39 -2.09
CA GLU A 49 0.59 -19.83 -1.27
C GLU A 49 0.91 -18.38 -1.68
N GLY A 50 1.05 -18.12 -3.00
CA GLY A 50 1.30 -16.78 -3.53
C GLY A 50 0.20 -15.79 -3.18
N LEU A 51 -1.07 -16.21 -3.28
CA LEU A 51 -2.22 -15.38 -2.89
C LEU A 51 -2.26 -15.11 -1.39
N CYS A 52 -1.98 -16.11 -0.56
CA CYS A 52 -1.96 -15.96 0.90
C CYS A 52 -0.90 -14.94 1.33
N LYS A 53 0.30 -15.00 0.73
CA LYS A 53 1.36 -14.00 0.97
C LYS A 53 0.96 -12.61 0.48
N TRP A 54 0.33 -12.50 -0.69
CA TRP A 54 -0.14 -11.22 -1.23
C TRP A 54 -1.19 -10.58 -0.30
N VAL A 55 -2.12 -11.36 0.24
CA VAL A 55 -3.13 -10.88 1.20
C VAL A 55 -2.50 -10.37 2.50
N HIS A 56 -1.50 -11.09 3.03
CA HIS A 56 -0.74 -10.62 4.20
C HIS A 56 -0.01 -9.31 3.92
N ALA A 57 0.71 -9.25 2.81
CA ALA A 57 1.42 -8.05 2.38
C ALA A 57 0.46 -6.86 2.20
N MET A 58 -0.74 -7.09 1.66
CA MET A 58 -1.73 -6.02 1.47
C MET A 58 -2.32 -5.51 2.79
N SER A 59 -2.53 -6.42 3.74
CA SER A 59 -2.93 -6.08 5.11
C SER A 59 -1.87 -5.19 5.76
N GLU A 60 -0.60 -5.59 5.74
CA GLU A 60 0.50 -4.78 6.27
C GLU A 60 0.64 -3.44 5.54
N TYR A 61 0.50 -3.45 4.21
CA TYR A 61 0.52 -2.24 3.40
C TYR A 61 -0.56 -1.24 3.84
N ASP A 62 -1.82 -1.64 4.10
CA ASP A 62 -2.87 -0.74 4.61
C ASP A 62 -2.52 -0.12 5.97
N LYS A 63 -1.89 -0.88 6.89
CA LYS A 63 -1.40 -0.34 8.17
C LYS A 63 -0.35 0.75 7.92
N VAL A 64 0.61 0.46 7.05
CA VAL A 64 1.69 1.39 6.71
C VAL A 64 1.15 2.59 5.95
N ALA A 65 0.24 2.40 5.00
CA ALA A 65 -0.39 3.47 4.21
C ALA A 65 -1.14 4.46 5.11
N LYS A 66 -1.85 3.99 6.14
CA LYS A 66 -2.49 4.87 7.14
C LYS A 66 -1.49 5.69 7.95
N VAL A 67 -0.28 5.17 8.17
CA VAL A 67 0.81 5.88 8.88
C VAL A 67 1.60 6.79 7.93
N VAL A 68 1.72 6.42 6.66
CA VAL A 68 2.50 7.13 5.64
C VAL A 68 1.69 8.25 4.98
N ALA A 69 0.37 8.12 4.86
CA ALA A 69 -0.51 9.18 4.35
C ALA A 69 -0.34 10.52 5.08
N PRO A 70 -0.40 10.60 6.43
CA PRO A 70 -0.15 11.86 7.13
C PRO A 70 1.29 12.33 6.97
N LYS A 71 2.27 11.41 6.91
CA LYS A 71 3.67 11.77 6.72
C LYS A 71 3.94 12.36 5.33
N LYS A 72 3.38 11.79 4.26
CA LYS A 72 3.47 12.35 2.89
C LYS A 72 2.78 13.70 2.79
N ALA A 73 1.63 13.87 3.44
CA ALA A 73 0.93 15.15 3.47
C ALA A 73 1.78 16.24 4.17
N MET A 74 2.35 15.93 5.33
CA MET A 74 3.27 16.85 6.03
C MET A 74 4.53 17.15 5.23
N LEU A 75 5.06 16.16 4.51
CA LEU A 75 6.27 16.32 3.71
C LEU A 75 6.01 17.24 2.50
N ALA A 76 4.85 17.10 1.83
CA ALA A 76 4.46 17.98 0.74
C ALA A 76 4.20 19.43 1.20
N GLU A 77 3.64 19.61 2.41
CA GLU A 77 3.44 20.94 2.99
C GLU A 77 4.79 21.62 3.30
N ALA A 78 5.72 20.89 3.93
CA ALA A 78 7.05 21.39 4.25
C ALA A 78 7.90 21.65 2.99
N GLU A 79 7.81 20.80 1.96
CA GLU A 79 8.46 21.04 0.66
C GLU A 79 7.88 22.29 -0.02
N GLY A 80 6.56 22.50 0.03
CA GLY A 80 5.92 23.68 -0.53
C GLY A 80 6.33 24.99 0.17
N GLU A 81 6.52 24.98 1.49
CA GLU A 81 7.09 26.12 2.21
C GLU A 81 8.58 26.33 1.90
N TYR A 82 9.36 25.24 1.83
CA TYR A 82 10.78 25.31 1.52
C TYR A 82 11.03 25.89 0.12
N GLU A 83 10.23 25.48 -0.87
CA GLU A 83 10.34 25.97 -2.24
C GLU A 83 10.04 27.48 -2.32
N LYS A 84 8.98 27.96 -1.65
CA LYS A 84 8.66 29.39 -1.56
C LYS A 84 9.77 30.20 -0.89
N VAL A 85 10.35 29.69 0.20
CA VAL A 85 11.44 30.36 0.92
C VAL A 85 12.70 30.42 0.06
N MET A 86 13.04 29.33 -0.64
CA MET A 86 14.17 29.26 -1.57
C MET A 86 13.99 30.19 -2.77
N GLU A 87 12.77 30.33 -3.29
CA GLU A 87 12.47 31.25 -4.39
C GLU A 87 12.70 32.71 -3.95
N GLY A 88 12.23 33.08 -2.76
CA GLY A 88 12.46 34.42 -2.18
C GLY A 88 13.93 34.72 -1.86
N LEU A 89 14.71 33.69 -1.47
CA LEU A 89 16.15 33.82 -1.21
C LEU A 89 16.94 33.97 -2.52
N ARG A 90 16.61 33.23 -3.58
CA ARG A 90 17.24 33.39 -4.90
C ARG A 90 16.95 34.74 -5.52
N GLY A 91 15.74 35.27 -5.35
CA GLY A 91 15.41 36.64 -5.79
C GLY A 91 16.30 37.68 -5.13
N LYS A 92 16.49 37.60 -3.81
CA LYS A 92 17.36 38.53 -3.06
C LYS A 92 18.86 38.32 -3.32
N GLN A 93 19.30 37.09 -3.60
CA GLN A 93 20.70 36.81 -3.96
C GLN A 93 21.05 37.25 -5.39
N ALA A 94 20.07 37.38 -6.28
CA ALA A 94 20.28 37.88 -7.64
C ALA A 94 20.28 39.42 -7.72
N GLU A 95 19.90 40.11 -6.64
CA GLU A 95 19.83 41.57 -6.54
C GLU A 95 21.08 42.19 -5.88
N LEU A 96 22.08 41.37 -5.51
CA LEU A 96 23.40 41.73 -4.98
C LEU A 96 24.50 41.36 -5.98
#